data_AF-A0A1J3I882-F1
#
_entry.id   AF-A0A1J3I882-F1
#
_cell.length_a   1.000
_cell.length_b   1.000
_cell.length_c   1.000
_cell.angle_alpha   90.00
_cell.angle_beta   90.00
_cell.angle_gamma   90.00
#
_symmetry.space_group_name_H-M   'P 1'
#
loop_
_entity.id
_entity.type
_entity.pdbx_description
1 polymer ?
#
loop_
_entity_poly.entity_id
_entity_poly.type
_entity_poly.pdbx_seq_one_letter_code
_entity_poly.pdbx_strand_id
1 'polypeptide(L)'
;MIDLLMGIYKDQPLASDFTIENVKAVILDIITGGTETAAAAVVVWGMTYLIKYPQVMEKAQAEVRNYIKEKGLTFVTEDDVKNLPYFRALVKETLRIEPV
;
A
#
# COMPACT_ATOMS: atom_id res chain seq x y z
N MET A 1 13.09 -7.08 1.75
CA MET A 1 12.41 -8.22 1.09
C MET A 1 13.35 -9.00 0.19
N ILE A 2 14.01 -8.36 -0.79
CA ILE A 2 14.97 -9.03 -1.68
C ILE A 2 16.12 -9.68 -0.88
N ASP A 3 16.66 -8.96 0.11
CA ASP A 3 17.73 -9.51 0.96
C ASP A 3 17.27 -10.70 1.82
N LEU A 4 16.00 -10.73 2.21
CA LEU A 4 15.40 -11.86 2.94
C LEU A 4 15.30 -13.08 2.01
N LEU A 5 14.80 -12.90 0.79
CA LEU A 5 14.70 -13.98 -0.21
C LEU A 5 16.08 -14.48 -0.64
N MET A 6 17.06 -13.59 -0.77
CA MET A 6 18.46 -13.96 -1.02
C MET A 6 19.09 -14.68 0.18
N GLY A 7 18.74 -14.31 1.42
CA GLY A 7 19.16 -15.03 2.63
C GLY A 7 18.61 -16.45 2.63
N ILE A 8 17.31 -16.63 2.41
CA ILE A 8 16.66 -17.95 2.32
C ILE A 8 17.28 -18.82 1.21
N TYR A 9 17.59 -18.23 0.06
CA TYR A 9 18.29 -18.92 -1.03
C TYR A 9 19.70 -19.37 -0.63
N LYS A 10 20.45 -18.53 0.09
CA LYS A 10 21.84 -18.80 0.51
C LYS A 10 21.92 -19.81 1.66
N ASP A 11 21.01 -19.73 2.62
CA ASP A 11 21.01 -20.56 3.83
C ASP A 11 20.48 -21.98 3.56
N GLN A 12 19.85 -22.20 2.39
CA GLN A 12 19.20 -23.47 1.98
C GLN A 12 18.52 -24.26 3.14
N PRO A 13 17.69 -23.64 4.00
CA PRO A 13 17.02 -24.35 5.08
C PRO A 13 15.93 -25.31 4.57
N LEU A 14 15.51 -25.12 3.32
CA LEU A 14 14.58 -25.97 2.59
C LEU A 14 15.43 -26.96 1.79
N ALA A 15 15.59 -28.18 2.31
CA ALA A 15 16.28 -29.26 1.62
C ALA A 15 15.68 -29.42 0.21
N SER A 16 16.47 -29.04 -0.81
CA SER A 16 16.19 -29.12 -2.25
C SER A 16 14.84 -28.56 -2.72
N ASP A 17 14.83 -27.36 -3.32
CA ASP A 17 13.95 -26.93 -4.44
C ASP A 17 13.79 -25.40 -4.56
N PHE A 18 14.31 -24.61 -3.63
CA PHE A 18 14.24 -23.15 -3.75
C PHE A 18 15.36 -22.60 -4.66
N THR A 19 15.07 -22.48 -5.96
CA THR A 19 16.03 -21.96 -6.96
C THR A 19 15.96 -20.45 -7.12
N ILE A 20 16.92 -19.88 -7.85
CA ILE A 20 16.91 -18.45 -8.17
C ILE A 20 15.75 -18.07 -9.11
N GLU A 21 15.27 -19.01 -9.92
CA GLU A 21 14.04 -18.84 -10.71
C GLU A 21 12.83 -18.67 -9.79
N ASN A 22 12.76 -19.43 -8.69
CA ASN A 22 11.70 -19.28 -7.70
C ASN A 22 11.77 -17.92 -7.00
N VAL A 23 12.97 -17.44 -6.65
CA VAL A 23 13.16 -16.07 -6.12
C VAL A 23 12.63 -15.02 -7.10
N LYS A 24 12.99 -15.14 -8.39
CA LYS A 24 12.52 -14.22 -9.44
C LYS A 24 11.00 -14.29 -9.62
N ALA A 25 10.44 -15.50 -9.63
CA ALA A 25 9.01 -15.72 -9.78
C ALA A 25 8.22 -15.09 -8.63
N VAL A 26 8.66 -15.30 -7.38
CA VAL A 26 8.01 -14.70 -6.20
C VAL A 26 8.09 -13.17 -6.23
N ILE A 27 9.25 -12.60 -6.59
CA ILE A 27 9.38 -11.14 -6.73
C ILE A 27 8.44 -10.61 -7.81
N LEU A 28 8.37 -11.29 -8.96
CA LEU A 28 7.50 -10.90 -10.06
C LEU A 28 6.02 -10.99 -9.67
N ASP A 29 5.61 -12.06 -8.99
CA ASP A 29 4.23 -12.28 -8.55
C ASP A 29 3.79 -11.19 -7.55
N ILE A 30 4.65 -10.86 -6.57
CA ILE A 30 4.36 -9.79 -5.61
C ILE A 30 4.24 -8.43 -6.30
N ILE A 31 5.15 -8.11 -7.23
CA ILE A 31 5.12 -6.82 -7.94
C ILE A 31 3.89 -6.74 -8.85
N THR A 32 3.59 -7.79 -9.61
CA THR A 32 2.45 -7.81 -10.54
C THR A 32 1.12 -7.76 -9.78
N GLY A 33 0.93 -8.66 -8.80
CA GLY A 33 -0.27 -8.67 -7.95
C GLY A 33 -0.46 -7.39 -7.15
N GLY A 34 0.62 -6.81 -6.62
CA GLY A 34 0.57 -5.53 -5.90
C GLY A 34 0.28 -4.33 -6.80
N THR A 35 0.85 -4.29 -8.01
CA THR A 35 0.71 -3.14 -8.91
C THR A 35 -0.68 -3.09 -9.52
N GLU A 36 -1.20 -4.20 -10.05
CA GLU A 36 -2.52 -4.22 -10.70
C GLU A 36 -3.64 -3.86 -9.71
N THR A 37 -3.59 -4.43 -8.49
CA THR A 37 -4.62 -4.18 -7.48
C THR A 37 -4.51 -2.78 -6.86
N ALA A 38 -3.30 -2.34 -6.48
CA ALA A 38 -3.13 -1.05 -5.83
C ALA A 38 -3.27 0.13 -6.81
N ALA A 39 -2.65 0.05 -8.00
CA ALA A 39 -2.62 1.16 -8.94
C ALA A 39 -3.92 1.30 -9.73
N ALA A 40 -4.50 0.19 -10.22
CA ALA A 40 -5.67 0.25 -11.09
C ALA A 40 -6.99 0.34 -10.34
N ALA A 41 -7.16 -0.33 -9.20
CA ALA A 41 -8.43 -0.33 -8.48
C ALA A 41 -8.46 0.69 -7.35
N VAL A 42 -7.54 0.62 -6.38
CA VAL A 42 -7.65 1.44 -5.16
C VAL A 42 -7.42 2.92 -5.43
N VAL A 43 -6.38 3.26 -6.21
CA VAL A 43 -6.08 4.67 -6.49
C VAL A 43 -7.11 5.28 -7.44
N VAL A 44 -7.48 4.60 -8.53
CA VAL A 44 -8.46 5.12 -9.50
C VAL A 44 -9.84 5.29 -8.86
N TRP A 45 -10.35 4.26 -8.19
CA TRP A 45 -11.66 4.35 -7.54
C TRP A 45 -11.64 5.30 -6.34
N GLY A 46 -10.58 5.26 -5.53
CA GLY A 46 -10.41 6.19 -4.41
C GLY A 46 -10.43 7.64 -4.87
N MET A 47 -9.69 7.98 -5.94
CA MET A 47 -9.69 9.32 -6.52
C MET A 47 -11.03 9.67 -7.16
N THR A 48 -11.67 8.73 -7.85
CA THR A 48 -13.02 8.91 -8.40
C THR A 48 -14.03 9.29 -7.32
N TYR A 49 -14.05 8.56 -6.21
CA TYR A 49 -14.94 8.82 -5.08
C TYR A 49 -14.62 10.15 -4.40
N LEU A 50 -13.35 10.48 -4.22
CA LEU A 50 -12.92 11.77 -3.67
C LEU A 50 -13.36 12.95 -4.54
N ILE A 51 -13.23 12.84 -5.88
CA ILE A 51 -13.66 13.87 -6.82
C ILE A 51 -15.19 14.01 -6.83
N LYS A 52 -15.91 12.88 -6.77
CA LYS A 52 -17.38 12.85 -6.75
C LYS A 52 -17.96 13.43 -5.45
N TYR A 53 -17.26 13.27 -4.32
CA TYR A 53 -17.69 13.73 -3.00
C TYR A 53 -16.70 14.72 -2.37
N PRO A 54 -16.73 16.01 -2.77
CA PRO A 54 -15.73 17.00 -2.36
C PRO A 54 -15.66 17.22 -0.84
N GLN A 55 -16.77 17.04 -0.13
CA GLN A 55 -16.80 17.12 1.35
C GLN A 55 -15.97 16.01 2.01
N VAL A 56 -15.94 14.81 1.41
CA VAL A 56 -15.12 13.69 1.88
C VAL A 56 -13.64 13.97 1.59
N MET A 57 -13.34 14.54 0.42
CA MET A 57 -11.99 14.95 0.06
C MET A 57 -11.45 16.04 0.98
N GLU A 58 -12.25 17.06 1.30
CA GLU A 58 -11.85 18.12 2.21
C GLU A 58 -11.50 17.57 3.59
N LYS A 59 -12.33 16.67 4.15
CA LYS A 59 -12.06 16.01 5.43
C LYS A 59 -10.76 15.18 5.42
N ALA A 60 -10.56 14.37 4.38
CA ALA A 60 -9.35 13.55 4.26
C ALA A 60 -8.08 14.42 4.16
N GLN A 61 -8.12 15.47 3.33
CA GLN A 61 -7.00 16.37 3.19
C GLN A 61 -6.76 17.21 4.44
N ALA A 62 -7.81 17.61 5.17
CA ALA A 62 -7.70 18.34 6.43
C ALA A 62 -7.03 17.47 7.50
N GLU A 63 -7.42 16.19 7.64
CA GLU A 63 -6.76 15.25 8.56
C GLU A 63 -5.26 15.15 8.28
N VAL A 64 -4.89 14.88 7.03
CA VAL A 64 -3.48 14.74 6.62
C VAL A 64 -2.71 16.04 6.86
N ARG A 65 -3.25 17.19 6.45
CA ARG A 65 -2.57 18.49 6.61
C ARG A 65 -2.42 18.90 8.06
N ASN A 66 -3.41 18.61 8.91
CA ASN A 66 -3.31 18.89 10.34
C ASN A 66 -2.26 18.01 11.00
N TYR A 67 -2.26 16.71 10.69
CA TYR A 67 -1.25 15.77 11.20
C TYR A 67 0.18 16.22 10.84
N ILE A 68 0.42 16.59 9.58
CA ILE A 68 1.72 17.11 9.13
C ILE A 68 2.14 18.35 9.94
N LYS A 69 1.22 19.31 10.14
CA LYS A 69 1.49 20.53 10.92
C LYS A 69 1.77 20.24 12.38
N GLU A 70 0.94 19.42 13.02
CA GLU A 70 1.07 19.06 14.44
C GLU A 70 2.37 18.32 14.75
N LYS A 71 2.83 17.47 13.82
CA LYS A 71 4.06 16.70 13.96
C LYS A 71 5.30 17.42 13.40
N GLY A 72 5.13 18.58 12.76
CA GLY A 72 6.22 19.30 12.10
C GLY A 72 6.89 18.51 10.97
N LEU A 73 6.11 17.67 10.27
CA LEU A 73 6.61 16.79 9.22
C LEU A 73 6.67 17.53 7.87
N THR A 74 7.56 17.10 6.98
CA THR A 74 7.57 17.54 5.58
C THR A 74 6.77 16.57 4.69
N PHE A 75 6.80 15.27 5.02
CA PHE A 75 6.14 14.20 4.29
C PHE A 75 5.56 13.16 5.26
N VAL A 76 4.51 12.48 4.81
CA VAL A 76 3.91 11.33 5.52
C VAL A 76 4.66 10.08 5.11
N THR A 77 5.10 9.29 6.09
CA THR A 77 5.73 7.99 5.88
C THR A 77 4.71 6.86 6.05
N GLU A 78 5.07 5.62 5.70
CA GLU A 78 4.22 4.45 5.93
C GLU A 78 3.83 4.30 7.41
N ASP A 79 4.77 4.59 8.31
CA ASP A 79 4.55 4.54 9.75
C ASP A 79 3.53 5.57 10.24
N ASP A 80 3.38 6.70 9.55
CA ASP A 80 2.45 7.76 9.93
C ASP A 80 1.01 7.42 9.58
N VAL A 81 0.78 6.55 8.59
CA VAL A 81 -0.56 6.18 8.10
C VAL A 81 -1.43 5.61 9.22
N LYS A 82 -0.83 4.95 10.23
CA LYS A 82 -1.55 4.45 11.41
C LYS A 82 -2.24 5.55 12.24
N ASN A 83 -1.75 6.78 12.14
CA ASN A 83 -2.27 7.95 12.84
C ASN A 83 -3.28 8.76 11.99
N LEU A 84 -3.65 8.28 10.81
CA LEU A 84 -4.62 8.91 9.90
C LEU A 84 -5.88 8.05 9.79
N PRO A 85 -6.72 7.99 10.84
CA PRO A 85 -7.85 7.06 10.90
C PRO A 85 -8.90 7.30 9.82
N TYR A 86 -9.18 8.54 9.43
CA TYR A 86 -10.15 8.86 8.39
C TYR A 86 -9.62 8.47 7.01
N PHE A 87 -8.37 8.78 6.70
CA PHE A 87 -7.74 8.32 5.46
C PHE A 87 -7.75 6.78 5.34
N ARG A 88 -7.45 6.07 6.43
CA ARG A 88 -7.52 4.61 6.46
C ARG A 88 -8.96 4.08 6.30
N ALA A 89 -9.94 4.74 6.90
CA ALA A 89 -11.35 4.40 6.70
C ALA A 89 -11.78 4.61 5.24
N LEU A 90 -11.29 5.66 4.60
CA LEU A 90 -11.55 5.93 3.18
C LEU A 90 -11.00 4.81 2.29
N VAL A 91 -9.76 4.39 2.49
CA VAL A 91 -9.19 3.26 1.71
C VAL A 91 -10.01 1.99 1.88
N LYS A 92 -10.41 1.69 3.13
CA LYS A 92 -11.26 0.52 3.41
C LYS A 92 -12.64 0.62 2.75
N GLU A 93 -13.24 1.80 2.75
CA GLU A 93 -14.55 1.99 2.13
C GLU A 93 -14.49 1.90 0.61
N THR A 94 -13.44 2.45 -0.01
CA THR A 94 -13.17 2.25 -1.45
C THR A 94 -13.09 0.76 -1.78
N LEU A 95 -12.35 -0.02 -1.00
CA LEU A 95 -12.24 -1.48 -1.18
C LEU A 95 -13.54 -2.23 -0.89
N ARG A 96 -14.39 -1.72 0.00
CA ARG A 96 -15.71 -2.31 0.29
C ARG A 96 -16.66 -2.14 -0.88
N ILE A 97 -16.62 -0.98 -1.53
CA ILE A 97 -17.50 -0.66 -2.67
C ILE A 97 -16.97 -1.31 -3.95
N GLU A 98 -15.66 -1.18 -4.19
CA GLU A 98 -14.97 -1.71 -5.37
C GLU A 98 -13.95 -2.76 -4.93
N PRO A 99 -14.41 -4.00 -4.68
CA PRO A 99 -13.51 -5.10 -4.39
C PRO A 99 -12.65 -5.42 -5.62
N VAL A 100 -11.38 -5.71 -5.36
CA VAL A 100 -10.45 -6.36 -6.30
C VAL A 100 -10.60 -7.86 -6.25
#